data_AF-A0A450X9X5-F1
#
_entry.id   AF-A0A450X9X5-F1
#
_cell.length_a   1.000
_cell.length_b   1.000
_cell.length_c   1.000
_cell.angle_alpha   90.00
_cell.angle_beta   90.00
_cell.angle_gamma   90.00
#
_symmetry.space_group_name_H-M   'P 1'
#
loop_
_entity.id
_entity.type
_entity.pdbx_description
1 polymer ?
#
loop_
_entity_poly.entity_id
_entity_poly.type
_entity_poly.pdbx_seq_one_letter_code
_entity_poly.pdbx_strand_id
1 'polypeptide(L)'
;YFNWARHAGGTHSGHTGPNEAEEGNYYLYLEASRNTPSRIAYLQSPDFPETIKRVSFHYHMYGAHMGTLTLEGFDGSRWLDLWRVNGQQHGNHHAPWTRKEVDLSAKTIRKVRFKGVTGNGPGKLYRGDMAIDFITLTTSKKVSAGHWSKSGDDVYFANGNVGIGIKDPKADLAVLGNLSKALSGHIAVAKGSAHVTGVGTWFTKEVALGDSLLIGDRVFLVKEIRGNKELILNAPHPVGAFNATVYTDSDLLSVRTGAEVSALSIDKSGNVGVGTARPATKLAVAGGVKVGHETRCDAAREGTIRYNNISDEPEFCNGRTWSRVEGPVGAQGKQGDTGPRGPQGPKGDIGPQGLKGDKGNPGLGG
;
A
#
# COMPACT_ATOMS: atom_id res chain seq x y z
N TYR A 1 -17.26 40.39 11.27
CA TYR A 1 -16.52 40.74 10.04
C TYR A 1 -16.87 39.69 8.99
N PHE A 2 -17.17 40.08 7.75
CA PHE A 2 -17.56 39.15 6.68
C PHE A 2 -16.35 38.84 5.81
N ASN A 3 -15.87 37.60 5.86
CA ASN A 3 -14.76 37.12 5.06
C ASN A 3 -14.80 35.59 4.98
N TRP A 4 -13.93 35.00 4.17
CA TRP A 4 -13.65 33.57 4.18
C TRP A 4 -13.15 33.14 5.57
N ALA A 5 -13.69 32.03 6.07
CA ALA A 5 -13.35 31.44 7.34
C ALA A 5 -13.02 29.96 7.16
N ARG A 6 -12.11 29.44 7.99
CA ARG A 6 -11.82 28.01 8.06
C ARG A 6 -12.91 27.33 8.90
N HIS A 7 -13.48 26.24 8.41
CA HIS A 7 -14.57 25.51 9.06
C HIS A 7 -14.33 24.00 9.00
N ALA A 8 -14.98 23.25 9.90
CA ALA A 8 -14.95 21.79 9.97
C ALA A 8 -16.37 21.24 10.16
N GLY A 9 -16.68 20.10 9.53
CA GLY A 9 -18.03 19.53 9.51
C GLY A 9 -19.03 20.33 8.68
N GLY A 10 -20.32 20.06 8.88
CA GLY A 10 -21.39 20.68 8.10
C GLY A 10 -21.50 22.19 8.34
N THR A 11 -21.99 22.92 7.34
CA THR A 11 -22.30 24.35 7.55
C THR A 11 -23.43 24.52 8.57
N HIS A 12 -23.46 25.68 9.27
CA HIS A 12 -24.43 25.92 10.35
C HIS A 12 -25.86 26.12 9.84
N SER A 13 -26.02 26.53 8.58
CA SER A 13 -27.32 26.87 8.04
C SER A 13 -28.00 25.64 7.41
N GLY A 14 -29.33 25.62 7.40
CA GLY A 14 -30.08 24.52 6.80
C GLY A 14 -30.15 24.68 5.29
N HIS A 15 -29.96 23.57 4.56
CA HIS A 15 -29.98 23.52 3.08
C HIS A 15 -28.83 24.28 2.40
N THR A 16 -27.65 24.16 2.98
CA THR A 16 -26.36 24.74 2.57
C THR A 16 -25.20 23.80 2.87
N GLY A 17 -24.50 23.34 1.86
CA GLY A 17 -23.39 22.42 2.03
C GLY A 17 -22.04 23.14 2.03
N PRO A 18 -20.96 22.42 2.34
CA PRO A 18 -20.84 20.95 2.38
C PRO A 18 -21.18 20.34 3.75
N ASN A 19 -21.29 19.00 3.82
CA ASN A 19 -21.38 18.26 5.08
C ASN A 19 -20.00 18.00 5.74
N GLU A 20 -18.93 17.96 4.95
CA GLU A 20 -17.56 17.71 5.41
C GLU A 20 -16.55 18.31 4.41
N ALA A 21 -15.27 18.37 4.81
CA ALA A 21 -14.18 18.82 3.93
C ALA A 21 -13.98 17.85 2.75
N GLU A 22 -13.42 18.33 1.64
CA GLU A 22 -12.99 17.45 0.54
C GLU A 22 -11.72 16.70 0.94
N GLU A 23 -10.78 17.39 1.58
CA GLU A 23 -9.53 16.82 2.05
C GLU A 23 -9.33 17.09 3.55
N GLY A 24 -8.99 16.05 4.30
CA GLY A 24 -8.75 16.16 5.74
C GLY A 24 -10.00 16.62 6.51
N ASN A 25 -9.81 17.51 7.48
CA ASN A 25 -10.88 17.90 8.43
C ASN A 25 -11.40 19.33 8.23
N TYR A 26 -10.80 20.13 7.34
CA TYR A 26 -11.08 21.56 7.28
C TYR A 26 -11.14 22.06 5.85
N TYR A 27 -12.07 22.99 5.60
CA TYR A 27 -12.21 23.69 4.34
C TYR A 27 -12.37 25.20 4.56
N LEU A 28 -12.33 25.98 3.47
CA LEU A 28 -12.63 27.41 3.51
C LEU A 28 -14.07 27.66 3.09
N TYR A 29 -14.73 28.50 3.87
CA TYR A 29 -16.16 28.69 3.84
C TYR A 29 -16.49 30.18 3.87
N LEU A 30 -17.55 30.57 3.17
CA LEU A 30 -18.09 31.92 3.16
C LEU A 30 -19.56 31.91 3.58
N GLU A 31 -19.81 32.41 4.79
CA GLU A 31 -21.15 32.51 5.41
C GLU A 31 -22.03 33.52 4.69
N ALA A 32 -23.04 33.06 3.96
CA ALA A 32 -23.97 33.96 3.29
C ALA A 32 -25.12 34.41 4.19
N SER A 33 -25.39 33.70 5.29
CA SER A 33 -26.51 34.02 6.18
C SER A 33 -26.38 35.40 6.77
N ARG A 34 -27.39 36.24 6.53
CA ARG A 34 -27.45 37.63 6.99
C ARG A 34 -26.33 38.52 6.40
N ASN A 35 -25.59 38.04 5.40
CA ASN A 35 -24.53 38.74 4.71
C ASN A 35 -24.96 39.16 3.29
N THR A 36 -26.17 39.73 3.16
CA THR A 36 -26.78 40.17 1.90
C THR A 36 -27.18 41.65 1.94
N PRO A 37 -27.37 42.31 0.78
CA PRO A 37 -27.20 41.82 -0.59
C PRO A 37 -25.77 41.95 -1.12
N SER A 38 -25.36 41.00 -1.97
CA SER A 38 -24.15 41.08 -2.82
C SER A 38 -22.86 41.52 -2.11
N ARG A 39 -22.66 41.06 -0.87
CA ARG A 39 -21.42 41.31 -0.15
C ARG A 39 -20.29 40.53 -0.79
N ILE A 40 -19.10 41.14 -0.83
CA ILE A 40 -17.93 40.58 -1.50
C ILE A 40 -16.86 40.23 -0.45
N ALA A 41 -16.27 39.05 -0.58
CA ALA A 41 -15.10 38.62 0.16
C ALA A 41 -14.04 38.07 -0.78
N TYR A 42 -12.77 38.31 -0.45
CA TYR A 42 -11.62 37.88 -1.24
C TYR A 42 -10.71 36.99 -0.38
N LEU A 43 -10.42 35.80 -0.88
CA LEU A 43 -9.29 35.00 -0.42
C LEU A 43 -8.19 35.12 -1.48
N GLN A 44 -7.06 35.72 -1.13
CA GLN A 44 -6.01 36.05 -2.08
C GLN A 44 -4.71 35.33 -1.73
N SER A 45 -4.02 34.81 -2.74
CA SER A 45 -2.67 34.28 -2.59
C SER A 45 -1.64 35.39 -2.33
N PRO A 46 -0.43 35.04 -1.85
CA PRO A 46 0.75 35.88 -2.04
C PRO A 46 1.01 36.20 -3.51
N ASP A 47 1.91 37.15 -3.77
CA ASP A 47 2.50 37.35 -5.09
C ASP A 47 3.64 36.37 -5.29
N PHE A 48 3.54 35.55 -6.33
CA PHE A 48 4.56 34.57 -6.66
C PHE A 48 5.62 35.23 -7.56
N PRO A 49 6.92 35.01 -7.31
CA PRO A 49 7.97 35.50 -8.20
C PRO A 49 7.91 34.81 -9.57
N GLU A 50 7.33 33.60 -9.65
CA GLU A 50 7.10 32.86 -10.89
C GLU A 50 5.65 32.98 -11.39
N THR A 51 5.43 32.66 -12.67
CA THR A 51 4.07 32.66 -13.24
C THR A 51 3.31 31.40 -12.85
N ILE A 52 2.06 31.52 -12.40
CA ILE A 52 1.15 30.41 -12.12
C ILE A 52 0.74 29.77 -13.46
N LYS A 53 0.92 28.45 -13.57
CA LYS A 53 0.65 27.67 -14.78
C LYS A 53 -0.63 26.86 -14.70
N ARG A 54 -1.05 26.46 -13.51
CA ARG A 54 -2.32 25.76 -13.30
C ARG A 54 -2.84 26.04 -11.91
N VAL A 55 -4.14 26.21 -11.80
CA VAL A 55 -4.89 26.25 -10.54
C VAL A 55 -5.85 25.08 -10.57
N SER A 56 -5.90 24.29 -9.50
CA SER A 56 -7.04 23.42 -9.26
C SER A 56 -7.57 23.57 -7.84
N PHE A 57 -8.86 23.36 -7.67
CA PHE A 57 -9.56 23.49 -6.39
C PHE A 57 -10.85 22.69 -6.46
N HIS A 58 -11.40 22.37 -5.30
CA HIS A 58 -12.74 21.81 -5.17
C HIS A 58 -13.68 22.89 -4.65
N TYR A 59 -14.93 22.89 -5.10
CA TYR A 59 -15.94 23.82 -4.60
C TYR A 59 -17.25 23.11 -4.32
N HIS A 60 -17.97 23.61 -3.31
CA HIS A 60 -19.31 23.18 -2.98
C HIS A 60 -20.21 24.40 -2.80
N MET A 61 -21.35 24.39 -3.50
CA MET A 61 -22.30 25.50 -3.55
C MET A 61 -23.73 24.93 -3.60
N TYR A 62 -24.35 24.80 -2.43
CA TYR A 62 -25.74 24.35 -2.28
C TYR A 62 -26.55 25.41 -1.53
N GLY A 63 -27.73 25.77 -2.03
CA GLY A 63 -28.61 26.76 -1.42
C GLY A 63 -29.33 27.66 -2.44
N ALA A 64 -30.62 27.89 -2.22
CA ALA A 64 -31.48 28.64 -3.13
C ALA A 64 -31.11 30.13 -3.30
N HIS A 65 -30.31 30.69 -2.39
CA HIS A 65 -29.88 32.08 -2.39
C HIS A 65 -28.38 32.22 -2.67
N MET A 66 -27.82 31.22 -3.36
CA MET A 66 -26.42 31.18 -3.73
C MET A 66 -26.04 32.38 -4.57
N GLY A 67 -24.87 32.94 -4.26
CA GLY A 67 -24.30 34.02 -5.03
C GLY A 67 -23.35 33.54 -6.12
N THR A 68 -22.22 34.22 -6.27
CA THR A 68 -21.22 33.95 -7.32
C THR A 68 -19.88 33.61 -6.70
N LEU A 69 -19.24 32.53 -7.19
CA LEU A 69 -17.84 32.24 -6.94
C LEU A 69 -17.04 32.51 -8.22
N THR A 70 -16.00 33.34 -8.12
CA THR A 70 -15.10 33.67 -9.24
C THR A 70 -13.66 33.41 -8.84
N LEU A 71 -12.90 32.71 -9.69
CA LEU A 71 -11.45 32.68 -9.63
C LEU A 71 -10.91 33.80 -10.53
N GLU A 72 -10.19 34.74 -9.94
CA GLU A 72 -9.55 35.83 -10.65
C GLU A 72 -8.02 35.69 -10.60
N GLY A 73 -7.32 36.09 -11.66
CA GLY A 73 -5.86 36.06 -11.76
C GLY A 73 -5.28 37.44 -12.06
N PHE A 74 -4.21 37.83 -11.36
CA PHE A 74 -3.49 39.07 -11.61
C PHE A 74 -2.31 38.82 -12.54
N ASP A 75 -2.25 39.50 -13.69
CA ASP A 75 -1.21 39.33 -14.71
C ASP A 75 0.02 40.24 -14.54
N GLY A 76 0.06 41.02 -13.47
CA GLY A 76 1.05 42.08 -13.24
C GLY A 76 0.48 43.49 -13.46
N SER A 77 -0.64 43.62 -14.15
CA SER A 77 -1.29 44.90 -14.44
C SER A 77 -2.75 44.96 -13.98
N ARG A 78 -3.52 43.91 -14.22
CA ARG A 78 -4.96 43.87 -13.92
C ARG A 78 -5.41 42.48 -13.47
N TRP A 79 -6.56 42.44 -12.81
CA TRP A 79 -7.27 41.21 -12.47
C TRP A 79 -8.11 40.74 -13.66
N LEU A 80 -8.02 39.46 -13.98
CA LEU A 80 -8.75 38.77 -15.03
C LEU A 80 -9.67 37.72 -14.43
N ASP A 81 -10.92 37.64 -14.88
CA ASP A 81 -11.80 36.51 -14.56
C ASP A 81 -11.27 35.26 -15.27
N LEU A 82 -10.81 34.27 -14.50
CA LEU A 82 -10.29 33.01 -15.02
C LEU A 82 -11.37 31.94 -15.09
N TRP A 83 -12.29 31.95 -14.13
CA TRP A 83 -13.44 31.06 -14.06
C TRP A 83 -14.52 31.63 -13.14
N ARG A 84 -15.78 31.32 -13.43
CA ARG A 84 -16.94 31.81 -12.68
C ARG A 84 -18.09 30.81 -12.70
N VAL A 85 -18.76 30.68 -11.57
CA VAL A 85 -20.08 30.01 -11.43
C VAL A 85 -21.02 30.87 -10.61
N ASN A 86 -22.32 30.75 -10.87
CA ASN A 86 -23.37 31.50 -10.21
C ASN A 86 -24.53 30.58 -9.85
N GLY A 87 -25.15 30.82 -8.70
CA GLY A 87 -26.30 30.06 -8.25
C GLY A 87 -25.91 28.68 -7.72
N GLN A 88 -26.91 27.91 -7.31
CA GLN A 88 -26.72 26.56 -6.77
C GLN A 88 -26.06 25.65 -7.80
N GLN A 89 -24.99 24.97 -7.39
CA GLN A 89 -24.24 24.02 -8.23
C GLN A 89 -24.40 22.57 -7.76
N HIS A 90 -24.80 22.36 -6.50
CA HIS A 90 -24.91 21.06 -5.87
C HIS A 90 -26.35 20.83 -5.39
N GLY A 91 -26.84 19.58 -5.47
CA GLY A 91 -28.25 19.25 -5.20
C GLY A 91 -28.60 19.10 -3.72
N ASN A 92 -27.62 18.78 -2.87
CA ASN A 92 -27.79 18.67 -1.42
C ASN A 92 -26.42 18.76 -0.70
N HIS A 93 -26.42 18.64 0.63
CA HIS A 93 -25.22 18.74 1.49
C HIS A 93 -24.22 17.60 1.34
N HIS A 94 -24.68 16.43 0.90
CA HIS A 94 -23.89 15.21 0.68
C HIS A 94 -23.48 15.06 -0.79
N ALA A 95 -23.79 16.05 -1.64
CA ALA A 95 -23.37 16.01 -3.02
C ALA A 95 -21.83 16.06 -3.04
N PRO A 96 -21.16 15.19 -3.84
CA PRO A 96 -19.72 15.24 -3.99
C PRO A 96 -19.25 16.63 -4.39
N TRP A 97 -18.11 17.07 -3.86
CA TRP A 97 -17.50 18.32 -4.28
C TRP A 97 -17.16 18.29 -5.77
N THR A 98 -17.24 19.45 -6.42
CA THR A 98 -16.85 19.56 -7.83
C THR A 98 -15.41 20.05 -7.95
N ARG A 99 -14.53 19.24 -8.56
CA ARG A 99 -13.17 19.65 -8.93
C ARG A 99 -13.20 20.61 -10.12
N LYS A 100 -12.52 21.76 -9.99
CA LYS A 100 -12.24 22.66 -11.09
C LYS A 100 -10.74 22.82 -11.29
N GLU A 101 -10.32 22.65 -12.55
CA GLU A 101 -8.97 22.95 -12.99
C GLU A 101 -8.99 24.03 -14.07
N VAL A 102 -8.04 24.95 -13.99
CA VAL A 102 -7.84 26.04 -14.97
C VAL A 102 -6.38 26.02 -15.41
N ASP A 103 -6.17 25.79 -16.70
CA ASP A 103 -4.86 25.93 -17.34
C ASP A 103 -4.55 27.42 -17.59
N LEU A 104 -3.40 27.85 -17.09
CA LEU A 104 -2.87 29.20 -17.19
C LEU A 104 -1.51 29.21 -17.90
N SER A 105 -1.13 28.12 -18.59
CA SER A 105 0.19 27.96 -19.18
C SER A 105 0.57 29.08 -20.15
N ALA A 106 -0.42 29.58 -20.89
CA ALA A 106 -0.31 30.70 -21.83
C ALA A 106 -0.51 32.10 -21.21
N LYS A 107 -0.68 32.21 -19.89
CA LYS A 107 -0.89 33.48 -19.18
C LYS A 107 0.31 33.81 -18.27
N THR A 108 0.42 35.08 -17.89
CA THR A 108 1.46 35.62 -17.00
C THR A 108 0.94 35.88 -15.59
N ILE A 109 -0.03 35.09 -15.13
CA ILE A 109 -0.65 35.26 -13.81
C ILE A 109 0.38 35.07 -12.70
N ARG A 110 0.47 35.99 -11.74
CA ARG A 110 1.35 35.87 -10.56
C ARG A 110 0.61 35.84 -9.23
N LYS A 111 -0.68 36.19 -9.21
CA LYS A 111 -1.56 36.07 -8.05
C LYS A 111 -2.88 35.47 -8.47
N VAL A 112 -3.51 34.73 -7.58
CA VAL A 112 -4.90 34.32 -7.74
C VAL A 112 -5.72 34.77 -6.54
N ARG A 113 -7.02 34.98 -6.75
CA ARG A 113 -7.96 35.16 -5.65
C ARG A 113 -9.29 34.51 -5.94
N PHE A 114 -9.91 33.96 -4.90
CA PHE A 114 -11.30 33.59 -4.90
C PHE A 114 -12.13 34.76 -4.43
N LYS A 115 -12.99 35.25 -5.31
CA LYS A 115 -13.99 36.28 -5.04
C LYS A 115 -15.32 35.60 -4.84
N GLY A 116 -15.79 35.59 -3.60
CA GLY A 116 -17.15 35.18 -3.26
C GLY A 116 -18.05 36.40 -3.18
N VAL A 117 -19.19 36.35 -3.86
CA VAL A 117 -20.24 37.38 -3.80
C VAL A 117 -21.50 36.69 -3.28
N THR A 118 -22.10 37.17 -2.19
CA THR A 118 -23.35 36.58 -1.67
C THR A 118 -24.55 36.88 -2.58
N GLY A 119 -25.66 36.16 -2.39
CA GLY A 119 -26.89 36.35 -3.16
C GLY A 119 -27.40 37.79 -3.14
N ASN A 120 -28.12 38.16 -4.20
CA ASN A 120 -28.79 39.44 -4.32
C ASN A 120 -30.27 39.29 -3.95
N GLY A 121 -30.69 39.88 -2.84
CA GLY A 121 -32.11 39.92 -2.43
C GLY A 121 -32.32 40.56 -1.06
N PRO A 122 -33.58 40.96 -0.75
CA PRO A 122 -33.92 41.62 0.51
C PRO A 122 -33.72 40.68 1.72
N GLY A 123 -33.44 41.27 2.89
CA GLY A 123 -32.82 40.61 4.04
C GLY A 123 -33.38 39.24 4.49
N LYS A 124 -32.50 38.46 5.15
CA LYS A 124 -32.66 37.08 5.65
C LYS A 124 -32.57 35.98 4.58
N LEU A 125 -31.71 36.16 3.59
CA LEU A 125 -31.24 35.04 2.78
C LEU A 125 -30.19 34.26 3.59
N TYR A 126 -30.52 33.01 3.96
CA TYR A 126 -29.67 32.13 4.77
C TYR A 126 -29.19 30.87 4.03
N ARG A 127 -29.50 30.74 2.74
CA ARG A 127 -29.19 29.55 1.93
C ARG A 127 -28.21 29.88 0.80
N GLY A 128 -26.99 30.29 1.12
CA GLY A 128 -26.06 30.78 0.10
C GLY A 128 -24.59 30.49 0.36
N ASP A 129 -24.31 29.55 1.24
CA ASP A 129 -22.95 29.30 1.71
C ASP A 129 -22.07 28.72 0.61
N MET A 130 -20.88 29.28 0.45
CA MET A 130 -19.92 28.86 -0.55
C MET A 130 -18.71 28.26 0.13
N ALA A 131 -18.27 27.11 -0.35
CA ALA A 131 -17.07 26.47 0.15
C ALA A 131 -16.08 26.16 -0.97
N ILE A 132 -14.80 26.25 -0.62
CA ILE A 132 -13.67 25.84 -1.45
C ILE A 132 -12.70 25.02 -0.62
N ASP A 133 -12.06 24.05 -1.25
CA ASP A 133 -11.09 23.18 -0.59
C ASP A 133 -10.04 22.65 -1.57
N PHE A 134 -8.98 22.06 -1.01
CA PHE A 134 -7.90 21.38 -1.74
C PHE A 134 -7.36 22.20 -2.92
N ILE A 135 -6.95 23.44 -2.63
CA ILE A 135 -6.46 24.40 -3.62
C ILE A 135 -4.99 24.09 -3.92
N THR A 136 -4.70 23.73 -5.16
CA THR A 136 -3.33 23.49 -5.64
C THR A 136 -2.95 24.48 -6.74
N LEU A 137 -1.71 24.96 -6.66
CA LEU A 137 -1.10 25.89 -7.59
C LEU A 137 0.19 25.29 -8.10
N THR A 138 0.37 25.30 -9.42
CA THR A 138 1.68 25.02 -10.03
C THR A 138 2.21 26.28 -10.68
N THR A 139 3.51 26.54 -10.55
CA THR A 139 4.15 27.72 -11.11
C THR A 139 5.18 27.34 -12.15
N SER A 140 5.70 28.33 -12.89
CA SER A 140 6.83 28.17 -13.81
C SER A 140 8.16 28.03 -13.10
N LYS A 141 8.17 27.92 -11.76
CA LYS A 141 9.39 27.67 -11.01
C LYS A 141 9.99 26.36 -11.47
N LYS A 142 11.11 26.46 -12.18
CA LYS A 142 11.95 25.30 -12.44
C LYS A 142 12.55 24.90 -11.10
N VAL A 143 12.13 23.76 -10.58
CA VAL A 143 12.80 23.14 -9.45
C VAL A 143 14.16 22.67 -9.98
N SER A 144 15.22 23.44 -9.73
CA SER A 144 16.59 22.96 -9.91
C SER A 144 16.77 21.75 -9.00
N ALA A 145 17.35 20.66 -9.52
CA ALA A 145 17.46 19.34 -8.90
C ALA A 145 18.31 19.26 -7.60
N GLY A 146 18.08 20.14 -6.63
CA GLY A 146 19.00 20.41 -5.53
C GLY A 146 18.40 20.46 -4.12
N HIS A 147 17.21 19.89 -3.88
CA HIS A 147 16.66 19.85 -2.52
C HIS A 147 16.95 18.54 -1.75
N TRP A 148 17.84 17.69 -2.27
CA TRP A 148 18.36 16.48 -1.60
C TRP A 148 19.59 16.75 -0.71
N SER A 149 19.68 17.89 -0.02
CA SER A 149 20.90 18.23 0.74
C SER A 149 20.68 18.50 2.23
N LYS A 150 19.58 18.05 2.83
CA LYS A 150 19.41 18.11 4.29
C LYS A 150 19.02 16.74 4.85
N SER A 151 19.88 16.19 5.68
CA SER A 151 19.58 15.08 6.59
C SER A 151 18.69 15.58 7.74
N GLY A 152 17.65 14.82 8.09
CA GLY A 152 16.71 15.09 9.19
C GLY A 152 15.56 14.09 9.19
N ASP A 153 14.82 14.02 10.29
CA ASP A 153 13.83 12.95 10.56
C ASP A 153 12.47 13.16 9.85
N ASP A 154 12.24 14.34 9.24
CA ASP A 154 11.00 14.72 8.57
C ASP A 154 11.26 15.28 7.16
N VAL A 155 11.47 14.38 6.18
CA VAL A 155 11.65 14.75 4.75
C VAL A 155 10.47 14.21 3.94
N TYR A 156 9.53 15.09 3.54
CA TYR A 156 8.42 14.75 2.65
C TYR A 156 8.14 15.87 1.63
N PHE A 157 7.50 15.51 0.49
CA PHE A 157 7.01 16.46 -0.53
C PHE A 157 5.48 16.56 -0.44
N ALA A 158 4.95 17.78 -0.46
CA ALA A 158 3.53 18.00 -0.14
C ALA A 158 2.54 17.59 -1.26
N ASN A 159 2.98 17.28 -2.50
CA ASN A 159 2.04 17.08 -3.63
C ASN A 159 2.52 16.10 -4.73
N GLY A 160 2.88 14.86 -4.39
CA GLY A 160 3.10 13.78 -5.38
C GLY A 160 4.27 12.85 -5.10
N ASN A 161 4.07 11.57 -5.43
CA ASN A 161 4.94 10.37 -5.40
C ASN A 161 6.23 10.45 -4.57
N VAL A 162 6.29 9.62 -3.52
CA VAL A 162 7.51 9.42 -2.73
C VAL A 162 8.32 8.25 -3.30
N GLY A 163 9.51 8.56 -3.84
CA GLY A 163 10.49 7.56 -4.25
C GLY A 163 11.54 7.34 -3.18
N ILE A 164 11.61 6.14 -2.61
CA ILE A 164 12.69 5.74 -1.70
C ILE A 164 13.68 4.91 -2.52
N GLY A 165 14.84 5.49 -2.85
CA GLY A 165 15.91 4.83 -3.60
C GLY A 165 15.80 4.86 -5.13
N ILE A 166 14.79 5.51 -5.72
CA ILE A 166 14.59 5.58 -7.19
C ILE A 166 14.45 7.03 -7.69
N LYS A 167 15.11 7.37 -8.81
CA LYS A 167 15.20 8.75 -9.33
C LYS A 167 13.98 9.24 -10.14
N ASP A 168 13.04 8.36 -10.47
CA ASP A 168 11.84 8.69 -11.28
C ASP A 168 10.66 7.73 -10.94
N PRO A 169 10.00 7.90 -9.79
CA PRO A 169 8.91 7.02 -9.37
C PRO A 169 7.65 7.22 -10.23
N LYS A 170 7.14 6.12 -10.80
CA LYS A 170 5.95 6.10 -11.68
C LYS A 170 4.62 5.81 -10.96
N ALA A 171 4.62 5.71 -9.64
CA ALA A 171 3.44 5.49 -8.80
C ALA A 171 3.62 6.17 -7.43
N ASP A 172 2.51 6.32 -6.70
CA ASP A 172 2.40 7.12 -5.46
C ASP A 172 3.34 6.64 -4.32
N LEU A 173 3.65 5.35 -4.29
CA LEU A 173 4.68 4.76 -3.44
C LEU A 173 5.51 3.77 -4.26
N ALA A 174 6.78 4.12 -4.51
CA ALA A 174 7.76 3.23 -5.11
C ALA A 174 8.88 2.97 -4.10
N VAL A 175 8.84 1.77 -3.50
CA VAL A 175 9.91 1.28 -2.63
C VAL A 175 10.86 0.45 -3.46
N LEU A 176 12.07 0.96 -3.69
CA LEU A 176 13.15 0.14 -4.19
C LEU A 176 13.78 -0.56 -2.99
N GLY A 177 13.74 -1.90 -2.93
CA GLY A 177 14.71 -2.65 -2.12
C GLY A 177 16.10 -2.16 -2.54
N ASN A 178 16.87 -1.60 -1.61
CA ASN A 178 17.98 -0.72 -1.99
C ASN A 178 19.22 -1.47 -2.53
N LEU A 179 19.18 -2.82 -2.61
CA LEU A 179 20.28 -3.68 -3.00
C LEU A 179 21.55 -3.18 -2.30
N SER A 180 21.57 -3.21 -0.96
CA SER A 180 22.67 -2.61 -0.17
C SER A 180 23.70 -3.62 0.32
N LYS A 181 23.39 -4.92 0.28
CA LYS A 181 24.37 -5.93 0.67
C LYS A 181 25.31 -6.22 -0.50
N ALA A 182 26.52 -5.70 -0.40
CA ALA A 182 27.59 -6.02 -1.34
C ALA A 182 27.91 -7.53 -1.30
N LEU A 183 28.08 -8.15 -2.46
CA LEU A 183 28.75 -9.43 -2.59
C LEU A 183 30.23 -9.28 -2.28
N SER A 184 30.87 -10.37 -1.90
CA SER A 184 32.31 -10.42 -1.71
C SER A 184 33.05 -10.27 -3.05
N GLY A 185 34.22 -9.64 -3.02
CA GLY A 185 35.05 -9.45 -4.21
C GLY A 185 34.43 -8.51 -5.27
N HIS A 186 34.76 -8.78 -6.52
CA HIS A 186 34.31 -7.99 -7.67
C HIS A 186 33.91 -8.88 -8.83
N ILE A 187 33.11 -8.33 -9.75
CA ILE A 187 32.69 -9.03 -10.95
C ILE A 187 33.17 -8.35 -12.23
N ALA A 188 33.02 -9.06 -13.34
CA ALA A 188 33.03 -8.50 -14.68
C ALA A 188 31.88 -9.08 -15.52
N VAL A 189 31.28 -8.23 -16.35
CA VAL A 189 30.30 -8.58 -17.39
C VAL A 189 30.59 -7.75 -18.63
N ALA A 190 30.72 -8.39 -19.79
CA ALA A 190 30.99 -7.69 -21.03
C ALA A 190 29.75 -6.94 -21.55
N LYS A 191 29.96 -5.89 -22.35
CA LYS A 191 28.89 -5.20 -23.07
C LYS A 191 28.12 -6.18 -23.95
N GLY A 192 26.80 -6.19 -23.83
CA GLY A 192 25.91 -7.07 -24.58
C GLY A 192 25.92 -8.54 -24.12
N SER A 193 26.55 -8.84 -22.97
CA SER A 193 26.60 -10.20 -22.41
C SER A 193 25.73 -10.32 -21.15
N ALA A 194 25.14 -11.50 -20.95
CA ALA A 194 24.51 -11.89 -19.68
C ALA A 194 25.43 -12.73 -18.78
N HIS A 195 26.65 -13.01 -19.24
CA HIS A 195 27.61 -13.84 -18.52
C HIS A 195 28.44 -13.00 -17.54
N VAL A 196 28.38 -13.36 -16.26
CA VAL A 196 29.08 -12.66 -15.18
C VAL A 196 30.16 -13.58 -14.60
N THR A 197 31.39 -13.05 -14.52
CA THR A 197 32.51 -13.73 -13.86
C THR A 197 32.89 -12.99 -12.57
N GLY A 198 33.15 -13.72 -11.49
CA GLY A 198 33.56 -13.19 -10.19
C GLY A 198 35.03 -13.43 -9.87
N VAL A 199 35.68 -12.44 -9.25
CA VAL A 199 37.02 -12.52 -8.66
C VAL A 199 36.89 -12.26 -7.16
N GLY A 200 37.20 -13.28 -6.36
CA GLY A 200 36.99 -13.22 -4.91
C GLY A 200 35.52 -13.41 -4.47
N THR A 201 34.58 -13.49 -5.41
CA THR A 201 33.16 -13.76 -5.17
C THR A 201 32.84 -15.26 -5.16
N TRP A 202 31.91 -15.70 -4.32
CA TRP A 202 31.44 -17.08 -4.18
C TRP A 202 29.92 -17.17 -4.44
N PHE A 203 29.50 -17.06 -5.70
CA PHE A 203 28.08 -16.95 -6.07
C PHE A 203 27.18 -18.05 -5.50
N THR A 204 27.63 -19.30 -5.47
CA THR A 204 26.86 -20.44 -4.91
C THR A 204 26.54 -20.31 -3.41
N LYS A 205 27.26 -19.44 -2.68
CA LYS A 205 27.05 -19.18 -1.24
C LYS A 205 26.38 -17.84 -0.97
N GLU A 206 26.48 -16.90 -1.90
CA GLU A 206 26.09 -15.51 -1.67
C GLU A 206 24.80 -15.13 -2.39
N VAL A 207 24.42 -15.86 -3.43
CA VAL A 207 23.21 -15.62 -4.23
C VAL A 207 22.50 -16.92 -4.58
N ALA A 208 21.21 -16.82 -4.85
CA ALA A 208 20.36 -17.91 -5.32
C ALA A 208 19.69 -17.52 -6.65
N LEU A 209 19.17 -18.52 -7.37
CA LEU A 209 18.36 -18.28 -8.57
C LEU A 209 17.21 -17.31 -8.27
N GLY A 210 17.01 -16.36 -9.17
CA GLY A 210 16.02 -15.28 -9.05
C GLY A 210 16.41 -14.11 -8.15
N ASP A 211 17.58 -14.12 -7.50
CA ASP A 211 18.04 -12.94 -6.74
C ASP A 211 18.22 -11.72 -7.66
N SER A 212 17.92 -10.54 -7.11
CA SER A 212 18.18 -9.27 -7.79
C SER A 212 19.61 -8.83 -7.56
N LEU A 213 20.32 -8.49 -8.63
CA LEU A 213 21.68 -7.99 -8.62
C LEU A 213 21.72 -6.58 -9.20
N LEU A 214 22.14 -5.60 -8.39
CA LEU A 214 22.53 -4.29 -8.89
C LEU A 214 23.97 -4.38 -9.39
N ILE A 215 24.15 -4.19 -10.69
CA ILE A 215 25.44 -4.13 -11.34
C ILE A 215 25.54 -2.77 -12.02
N GLY A 216 26.42 -1.90 -11.51
CA GLY A 216 26.46 -0.50 -11.92
C GLY A 216 25.16 0.22 -11.56
N ASP A 217 24.42 0.66 -12.57
CA ASP A 217 23.14 1.37 -12.44
C ASP A 217 21.92 0.52 -12.87
N ARG A 218 22.12 -0.78 -13.15
CA ARG A 218 21.07 -1.68 -13.63
C ARG A 218 20.84 -2.87 -12.72
N VAL A 219 19.57 -3.25 -12.59
CA VAL A 219 19.13 -4.42 -11.83
C VAL A 219 18.86 -5.58 -12.79
N PHE A 220 19.38 -6.75 -12.43
CA PHE A 220 19.20 -8.01 -13.16
C PHE A 220 18.74 -9.11 -12.22
N LEU A 221 18.16 -10.18 -12.76
CA LEU A 221 17.87 -11.38 -11.99
C LEU A 221 18.91 -12.47 -12.29
N VAL A 222 19.32 -13.21 -11.27
CA VAL A 222 20.15 -14.41 -11.44
C VAL A 222 19.33 -15.50 -12.15
N LYS A 223 19.66 -15.80 -13.40
CA LYS A 223 18.98 -16.82 -14.21
C LYS A 223 19.58 -18.22 -14.00
N GLU A 224 20.90 -18.30 -13.86
CA GLU A 224 21.64 -19.55 -13.73
C GLU A 224 22.89 -19.30 -12.88
N ILE A 225 23.27 -20.23 -11.99
CA ILE A 225 24.56 -20.19 -11.28
C ILE A 225 25.38 -21.38 -11.78
N ARG A 226 26.46 -21.09 -12.51
CA ARG A 226 27.32 -22.12 -13.14
C ARG A 226 28.42 -22.60 -12.21
N GLY A 227 28.75 -21.82 -11.18
CA GLY A 227 29.69 -22.20 -10.15
C GLY A 227 30.00 -21.04 -9.22
N ASN A 228 31.02 -21.20 -8.37
CA ASN A 228 31.38 -20.17 -7.38
C ASN A 228 31.76 -18.83 -8.02
N LYS A 229 32.24 -18.83 -9.26
CA LYS A 229 32.75 -17.64 -9.95
C LYS A 229 31.99 -17.28 -11.21
N GLU A 230 30.93 -18.01 -11.56
CA GLU A 230 30.19 -17.76 -12.80
C GLU A 230 28.68 -17.87 -12.60
N LEU A 231 27.95 -16.88 -13.13
CA LEU A 231 26.48 -16.89 -13.20
C LEU A 231 26.00 -16.26 -14.51
N ILE A 232 24.75 -16.55 -14.88
CA ILE A 232 24.06 -15.95 -16.02
C ILE A 232 22.90 -15.08 -15.51
N LEU A 233 22.78 -13.88 -16.07
CA LEU A 233 21.69 -12.95 -15.82
C LEU A 233 20.47 -13.25 -16.70
N ASN A 234 19.30 -12.75 -16.30
CA ASN A 234 18.07 -12.85 -17.09
C ASN A 234 18.11 -12.04 -18.40
N ALA A 235 18.97 -11.03 -18.51
CA ALA A 235 19.14 -10.20 -19.70
C ALA A 235 20.60 -9.72 -19.84
N PRO A 236 21.05 -9.37 -21.07
CA PRO A 236 22.39 -8.83 -21.29
C PRO A 236 22.62 -7.44 -20.66
N HIS A 237 23.84 -7.19 -20.15
CA HIS A 237 24.24 -5.88 -19.64
C HIS A 237 24.54 -4.92 -20.82
N PRO A 238 23.86 -3.77 -20.95
CA PRO A 238 23.91 -2.90 -22.15
C PRO A 238 25.28 -2.26 -22.45
N VAL A 239 26.09 -2.03 -21.40
CA VAL A 239 27.34 -1.26 -21.43
C VAL A 239 28.50 -2.05 -20.83
N GLY A 240 28.24 -3.25 -20.30
CA GLY A 240 29.18 -4.02 -19.47
C GLY A 240 29.49 -3.36 -18.12
N ALA A 241 30.23 -4.08 -17.27
CA ALA A 241 30.80 -3.58 -16.03
C ALA A 241 32.09 -4.36 -15.74
N PHE A 242 33.14 -3.68 -15.31
CA PHE A 242 34.44 -4.28 -15.00
C PHE A 242 34.87 -3.89 -13.60
N ASN A 243 35.39 -4.86 -12.83
CA ASN A 243 35.78 -4.71 -11.43
C ASN A 243 34.67 -4.06 -10.58
N ALA A 244 33.42 -4.45 -10.84
CA ALA A 244 32.26 -3.86 -10.21
C ALA A 244 31.89 -4.59 -8.93
N THR A 245 31.50 -3.84 -7.90
CA THR A 245 30.80 -4.39 -6.74
C THR A 245 29.36 -4.65 -7.12
N VAL A 246 28.89 -5.86 -6.87
CA VAL A 246 27.46 -6.23 -7.04
C VAL A 246 26.79 -6.11 -5.70
N TYR A 247 25.57 -5.62 -5.71
CA TYR A 247 24.75 -5.63 -4.52
C TYR A 247 23.49 -6.47 -4.72
N THR A 248 23.05 -7.12 -3.65
CA THR A 248 21.85 -7.96 -3.61
C THR A 248 21.03 -7.64 -2.36
N ASP A 249 19.76 -7.99 -2.38
CA ASP A 249 18.89 -8.12 -1.21
C ASP A 249 17.87 -9.24 -1.51
N SER A 250 17.47 -9.98 -0.49
CA SER A 250 16.54 -11.12 -0.66
C SER A 250 15.07 -10.70 -0.80
N ASP A 251 14.74 -9.46 -0.40
CA ASP A 251 13.37 -9.01 -0.17
C ASP A 251 13.00 -7.87 -1.14
N LEU A 252 11.84 -7.98 -1.78
CA LEU A 252 11.29 -7.03 -2.75
C LEU A 252 10.68 -5.80 -2.05
N LEU A 253 10.08 -6.00 -0.88
CA LEU A 253 9.54 -4.96 0.00
C LEU A 253 9.66 -5.45 1.44
N SER A 254 10.18 -4.63 2.36
CA SER A 254 10.14 -4.93 3.80
C SER A 254 9.71 -3.70 4.60
N VAL A 255 8.73 -3.88 5.48
CA VAL A 255 8.32 -2.91 6.50
C VAL A 255 8.80 -3.46 7.85
N ARG A 256 9.59 -2.68 8.58
CA ARG A 256 10.09 -3.03 9.90
C ARG A 256 9.45 -2.16 10.97
N THR A 257 9.33 -2.68 12.18
CA THR A 257 8.94 -1.90 13.36
C THR A 257 10.10 -0.98 13.79
N GLY A 258 9.83 -0.04 14.71
CA GLY A 258 10.87 0.79 15.32
C GLY A 258 11.93 0.02 16.14
N ALA A 259 11.74 -1.28 16.32
CA ALA A 259 12.71 -2.21 16.92
C ALA A 259 13.39 -3.11 15.88
N GLU A 260 13.34 -2.73 14.60
CA GLU A 260 13.94 -3.45 13.46
C GLU A 260 13.38 -4.86 13.19
N VAL A 261 12.24 -5.21 13.77
CA VAL A 261 11.56 -6.48 13.51
C VAL A 261 10.74 -6.38 12.23
N SER A 262 10.82 -7.39 11.35
CA SER A 262 10.03 -7.43 10.12
C SER A 262 8.54 -7.57 10.44
N ALA A 263 7.75 -6.55 10.09
CA ALA A 263 6.30 -6.52 10.24
C ALA A 263 5.58 -7.02 8.98
N LEU A 264 6.08 -6.64 7.80
CA LEU A 264 5.60 -7.10 6.50
C LEU A 264 6.81 -7.32 5.59
N SER A 265 6.91 -8.46 4.93
CA SER A 265 7.88 -8.70 3.87
C SER A 265 7.20 -9.23 2.61
N ILE A 266 7.71 -8.86 1.45
CA ILE A 266 7.42 -9.50 0.18
C ILE A 266 8.76 -9.98 -0.34
N ASP A 267 8.93 -11.29 -0.49
CA ASP A 267 10.17 -11.85 -1.02
C ASP A 267 10.20 -11.79 -2.56
N LYS A 268 11.37 -12.08 -3.13
CA LYS A 268 11.56 -12.15 -4.60
C LYS A 268 10.64 -13.14 -5.33
N SER A 269 10.07 -14.12 -4.64
CA SER A 269 9.13 -15.10 -5.22
C SER A 269 7.68 -14.61 -5.19
N GLY A 270 7.45 -13.41 -4.64
CA GLY A 270 6.15 -12.81 -4.43
C GLY A 270 5.39 -13.42 -3.27
N ASN A 271 6.08 -14.10 -2.34
CA ASN A 271 5.47 -14.55 -1.10
C ASN A 271 5.39 -13.39 -0.12
N VAL A 272 4.26 -13.26 0.57
CA VAL A 272 4.01 -12.21 1.56
C VAL A 272 4.14 -12.79 2.96
N GLY A 273 5.06 -12.27 3.75
CA GLY A 273 5.24 -12.56 5.16
C GLY A 273 4.64 -11.45 6.03
N VAL A 274 3.75 -11.80 6.96
CA VAL A 274 3.28 -10.88 8.01
C VAL A 274 3.85 -11.35 9.34
N GLY A 275 4.68 -10.53 9.98
CA GLY A 275 5.43 -10.90 11.19
C GLY A 275 6.52 -11.97 10.97
N THR A 276 6.83 -12.32 9.71
CA THR A 276 7.92 -13.24 9.35
C THR A 276 8.70 -12.69 8.16
N ALA A 277 10.03 -12.74 8.23
CA ALA A 277 10.91 -12.30 7.14
C ALA A 277 11.12 -13.38 6.05
N ARG A 278 10.72 -14.65 6.32
CA ARG A 278 10.98 -15.78 5.43
C ARG A 278 9.70 -16.58 5.16
N PRO A 279 8.75 -16.03 4.38
CA PRO A 279 7.52 -16.74 4.05
C PRO A 279 7.82 -17.97 3.17
N ALA A 280 7.51 -19.17 3.67
CA ALA A 280 7.68 -20.43 2.93
C ALA A 280 6.54 -20.71 1.93
N THR A 281 5.45 -19.95 2.00
CA THR A 281 4.24 -20.07 1.19
C THR A 281 3.80 -18.67 0.72
N LYS A 282 2.87 -18.62 -0.25
CA LYS A 282 2.42 -17.35 -0.85
C LYS A 282 1.93 -16.30 0.14
N LEU A 283 1.28 -16.74 1.22
CA LEU A 283 0.94 -15.91 2.37
C LEU A 283 1.31 -16.67 3.64
N ALA A 284 2.27 -16.16 4.39
CA ALA A 284 2.68 -16.71 5.68
C ALA A 284 2.48 -15.65 6.77
N VAL A 285 1.69 -15.98 7.78
CA VAL A 285 1.43 -15.10 8.93
C VAL A 285 2.03 -15.74 10.17
N ALA A 286 2.93 -15.03 10.84
CA ALA A 286 3.42 -15.42 12.16
C ALA A 286 2.43 -14.95 13.24
N GLY A 287 1.52 -15.83 13.63
CA GLY A 287 0.49 -15.54 14.63
C GLY A 287 -0.92 -15.91 14.14
N GLY A 288 -1.93 -15.57 14.96
CA GLY A 288 -3.33 -15.79 14.61
C GLY A 288 -3.83 -14.85 13.52
N VAL A 289 -4.76 -15.33 12.68
CA VAL A 289 -5.43 -14.53 11.65
C VAL A 289 -6.89 -14.33 12.06
N LYS A 290 -7.30 -13.08 12.27
CA LYS A 290 -8.72 -12.73 12.45
C LYS A 290 -9.37 -12.54 11.08
N VAL A 291 -10.24 -13.48 10.70
CA VAL A 291 -11.01 -13.42 9.45
C VAL A 291 -12.28 -12.59 9.63
N GLY A 292 -12.72 -11.92 8.56
CA GLY A 292 -13.89 -11.02 8.59
C GLY A 292 -15.25 -11.73 8.58
N HIS A 293 -16.32 -10.92 8.59
CA HIS A 293 -17.72 -11.37 8.54
C HIS A 293 -18.35 -11.03 7.17
N GLU A 294 -17.88 -11.71 6.10
CA GLU A 294 -18.51 -11.61 4.79
C GLU A 294 -19.92 -12.22 4.84
N THR A 295 -20.90 -11.49 4.31
CA THR A 295 -22.32 -11.87 4.36
C THR A 295 -22.80 -12.53 3.08
N ARG A 296 -22.12 -12.30 1.95
CA ARG A 296 -22.49 -12.85 0.64
C ARG A 296 -21.63 -14.05 0.27
N CYS A 297 -22.29 -15.14 -0.12
CA CYS A 297 -21.65 -16.26 -0.82
C CYS A 297 -22.30 -16.43 -2.19
N ASP A 298 -21.52 -16.20 -3.24
CA ASP A 298 -21.90 -16.34 -4.64
C ASP A 298 -20.69 -16.87 -5.43
N ALA A 299 -20.88 -17.17 -6.72
CA ALA A 299 -19.83 -17.77 -7.55
C ALA A 299 -18.56 -16.91 -7.63
N ALA A 300 -18.67 -15.58 -7.44
CA ALA A 300 -17.52 -14.69 -7.44
C ALA A 300 -16.70 -14.76 -6.14
N ARG A 301 -17.28 -15.30 -5.06
CA ARG A 301 -16.68 -15.42 -3.72
C ARG A 301 -16.42 -16.86 -3.30
N GLU A 302 -16.59 -17.82 -4.19
CA GLU A 302 -16.23 -19.22 -3.93
C GLU A 302 -14.79 -19.32 -3.39
N GLY A 303 -14.60 -20.08 -2.31
CA GLY A 303 -13.32 -20.23 -1.61
C GLY A 303 -13.05 -19.19 -0.51
N THR A 304 -13.89 -18.16 -0.35
CA THR A 304 -13.77 -17.21 0.76
C THR A 304 -13.96 -17.92 2.10
N ILE A 305 -13.11 -17.62 3.08
CA ILE A 305 -13.22 -18.09 4.47
C ILE A 305 -13.75 -16.94 5.34
N ARG A 306 -14.69 -17.25 6.24
CA ARG A 306 -15.21 -16.31 7.25
C ARG A 306 -15.30 -16.95 8.63
N TYR A 307 -15.51 -16.12 9.65
CA TYR A 307 -15.94 -16.57 10.96
C TYR A 307 -17.41 -16.22 11.17
N ASN A 308 -18.26 -17.22 11.42
CA ASN A 308 -19.66 -17.03 11.74
C ASN A 308 -19.82 -16.91 13.26
N ASN A 309 -20.20 -15.73 13.75
CA ASN A 309 -20.35 -15.43 15.18
C ASN A 309 -21.67 -15.92 15.79
N ILE A 310 -22.58 -16.47 14.98
CA ILE A 310 -23.83 -17.08 15.47
C ILE A 310 -23.58 -18.55 15.80
N SER A 311 -22.79 -19.24 14.98
CA SER A 311 -22.43 -20.64 15.18
C SER A 311 -21.02 -20.87 15.74
N ASP A 312 -20.30 -19.78 16.05
CA ASP A 312 -18.95 -19.75 16.61
C ASP A 312 -17.90 -20.57 15.84
N GLU A 313 -18.03 -20.66 14.52
CA GLU A 313 -17.23 -21.55 13.69
C GLU A 313 -16.69 -20.91 12.40
N PRO A 314 -15.56 -21.40 11.86
CA PRO A 314 -15.08 -21.04 10.54
C PRO A 314 -15.92 -21.72 9.46
N GLU A 315 -16.30 -20.93 8.45
CA GLU A 315 -17.04 -21.39 7.27
C GLU A 315 -16.31 -20.99 6.00
N PHE A 316 -16.56 -21.72 4.90
CA PHE A 316 -16.13 -21.31 3.57
C PHE A 316 -17.31 -21.19 2.61
N CYS A 317 -17.18 -20.33 1.61
CA CYS A 317 -18.17 -20.17 0.55
C CYS A 317 -17.96 -21.21 -0.55
N ASN A 318 -18.99 -21.99 -0.88
CA ASN A 318 -18.96 -22.98 -1.98
C ASN A 318 -19.46 -22.43 -3.34
N GLY A 319 -19.56 -21.11 -3.46
CA GLY A 319 -20.10 -20.42 -4.64
C GLY A 319 -21.62 -20.19 -4.60
N ARG A 320 -22.33 -20.70 -3.59
CA ARG A 320 -23.79 -20.47 -3.41
C ARG A 320 -24.20 -20.28 -1.95
N THR A 321 -23.62 -21.07 -1.05
CA THR A 321 -23.94 -21.07 0.38
C THR A 321 -22.68 -21.20 1.22
N TRP A 322 -22.77 -20.69 2.45
CA TRP A 322 -21.74 -20.92 3.45
C TRP A 322 -21.82 -22.36 3.94
N SER A 323 -20.67 -23.03 3.95
CA SER A 323 -20.52 -24.43 4.35
C SER A 323 -19.51 -24.54 5.48
N ARG A 324 -19.77 -25.46 6.41
CA ARG A 324 -18.87 -25.75 7.52
C ARG A 324 -17.63 -26.50 7.04
N VAL A 325 -16.52 -26.32 7.76
CA VAL A 325 -15.30 -27.11 7.58
C VAL A 325 -15.36 -28.31 8.56
N GLU A 326 -16.20 -29.30 8.28
CA GLU A 326 -16.27 -30.54 9.09
C GLU A 326 -15.39 -31.65 8.50
N GLY A 327 -14.68 -32.38 9.36
CA GLY A 327 -13.99 -33.62 9.00
C GLY A 327 -14.92 -34.84 9.04
N PRO A 328 -14.53 -36.01 8.50
CA PRO A 328 -15.35 -37.21 8.59
C PRO A 328 -15.59 -37.60 10.05
N VAL A 329 -16.82 -38.03 10.38
CA VAL A 329 -17.17 -38.56 11.71
C VAL A 329 -16.21 -39.70 12.07
N GLY A 330 -15.60 -39.61 13.26
CA GLY A 330 -14.69 -40.65 13.74
C GLY A 330 -15.41 -42.00 13.83
N ALA A 331 -14.71 -43.09 13.49
CA ALA A 331 -15.27 -44.43 13.62
C ALA A 331 -15.75 -44.66 15.06
N GLN A 332 -16.97 -45.18 15.21
CA GLN A 332 -17.51 -45.56 16.51
C GLN A 332 -16.52 -46.52 17.19
N GLY A 333 -16.17 -46.23 18.45
CA GLY A 333 -15.23 -47.05 19.21
C GLY A 333 -15.66 -48.52 19.24
N LYS A 334 -14.70 -49.44 19.09
CA LYS A 334 -14.97 -50.88 19.26
C LYS A 334 -15.57 -51.10 20.65
N GLN A 335 -16.67 -51.85 20.72
CA GLN A 335 -17.24 -52.31 21.98
C GLN A 335 -16.14 -52.99 22.80
N GLY A 336 -16.03 -52.66 24.09
CA GLY A 336 -14.96 -53.18 24.96
C GLY A 336 -14.98 -54.70 25.06
N ASP A 337 -13.79 -55.31 25.16
CA ASP A 337 -13.63 -56.76 25.29
C ASP A 337 -14.40 -57.30 26.50
N THR A 338 -15.08 -58.43 26.34
CA THR A 338 -15.73 -59.13 27.45
C THR A 338 -14.69 -59.48 28.52
N GLY A 339 -14.98 -59.19 29.80
CA GLY A 339 -14.03 -59.38 30.90
C GLY A 339 -13.47 -60.81 31.01
N PRO A 340 -12.25 -60.99 31.54
CA PRO A 340 -11.58 -62.28 31.58
C PRO A 340 -12.36 -63.31 32.40
N ARG A 341 -12.45 -64.53 31.87
CA ARG A 341 -12.95 -65.71 32.59
C ARG A 341 -12.10 -65.96 33.84
N GLY A 342 -12.73 -66.18 34.99
CA GLY A 342 -12.03 -66.37 36.27
C GLY A 342 -11.01 -67.54 36.27
N PRO A 343 -9.97 -67.49 37.13
CA PRO A 343 -8.85 -68.42 37.09
C PRO A 343 -9.26 -69.87 37.33
N GLN A 344 -8.69 -70.78 36.54
CA GLN A 344 -8.82 -72.23 36.69
C GLN A 344 -7.97 -72.70 37.89
N GLY A 345 -8.50 -73.59 38.73
CA GLY A 345 -7.83 -74.04 39.96
C GLY A 345 -6.49 -74.78 39.75
N PRO A 346 -5.59 -74.80 40.76
CA PRO A 346 -4.21 -75.28 40.61
C PRO A 346 -4.12 -76.79 40.29
N LYS A 347 -3.17 -77.12 39.41
CA LYS A 347 -2.81 -78.49 38.96
C LYS A 347 -1.61 -78.99 39.79
N GLY A 348 -1.64 -80.23 40.27
CA GLY A 348 -0.62 -80.80 41.19
C GLY A 348 0.76 -81.09 40.59
N ASP A 349 1.77 -81.20 41.46
CA ASP A 349 3.22 -81.19 41.16
C ASP A 349 3.74 -82.37 40.34
N ILE A 350 4.75 -82.09 39.49
CA ILE A 350 5.42 -83.03 38.57
C ILE A 350 6.79 -83.47 39.14
N GLY A 351 7.14 -84.76 39.00
CA GLY A 351 8.38 -85.36 39.54
C GLY A 351 9.68 -85.03 38.77
N PRO A 352 10.86 -85.28 39.38
CA PRO A 352 12.16 -84.77 38.90
C PRO A 352 12.73 -85.46 37.64
N GLN A 353 13.46 -84.66 36.86
CA GLN A 353 13.98 -84.87 35.50
C GLN A 353 15.44 -85.39 35.49
N GLY A 354 15.80 -86.24 34.52
CA GLY A 354 17.18 -86.78 34.34
C GLY A 354 18.10 -85.92 33.44
N LEU A 355 19.42 -86.04 33.65
CA LEU A 355 20.48 -85.20 33.05
C LEU A 355 20.85 -85.59 31.59
N LYS A 356 21.27 -84.58 30.82
CA LYS A 356 21.51 -84.50 29.36
C LYS A 356 22.93 -84.92 28.96
N GLY A 357 23.11 -85.54 27.78
CA GLY A 357 24.41 -85.99 27.25
C GLY A 357 25.08 -85.04 26.24
N ASP A 358 26.41 -85.18 26.09
CA ASP A 358 27.30 -84.34 25.27
C ASP A 358 27.46 -84.82 23.81
N LYS A 359 27.85 -83.86 22.94
CA LYS A 359 27.82 -83.89 21.47
C LYS A 359 29.22 -84.18 20.88
N GLY A 360 29.30 -84.93 19.77
CA GLY A 360 30.54 -85.24 19.01
C GLY A 360 30.55 -84.66 17.58
N ASN A 361 31.77 -84.45 17.06
CA ASN A 361 32.18 -83.46 16.04
C ASN A 361 31.98 -83.81 14.54
N PRO A 362 32.13 -82.83 13.60
CA PRO A 362 31.89 -82.96 12.16
C PRO A 362 33.14 -83.32 11.31
N GLY A 363 32.94 -83.87 10.11
CA GLY A 363 33.99 -84.27 9.14
C GLY A 363 33.94 -83.52 7.79
N LEU A 364 35.10 -83.44 7.13
CA LEU A 364 35.55 -82.53 6.05
C LEU A 364 35.05 -82.84 4.62
N GLY A 365 34.66 -81.78 3.91
CA GLY A 365 35.19 -81.27 2.62
C GLY A 365 35.48 -82.21 1.44
N GLY A 366 34.74 -81.97 0.34
CA GLY A 366 35.01 -82.40 -1.04
C GLY A 366 33.89 -81.92 -1.96
#